data_AF-A0A971GKG2-F1
#
_entry.id   AF-A0A971GKG2-F1
#
_cell.length_a   1.000
_cell.length_b   1.000
_cell.length_c   1.000
_cell.angle_alpha   90.00
_cell.angle_beta   90.00
_cell.angle_gamma   90.00
#
_symmetry.space_group_name_H-M   'P 1'
#
loop_
_entity.id
_entity.type
_entity.pdbx_description
1 polymer ?
#
loop_
_entity_poly.entity_id
_entity_poly.type
_entity_poly.pdbx_seq_one_letter_code
_entity_poly.pdbx_strand_id
1 'polypeptide(L)'
;MKRTSRIFLSLLLLIFLPVSGLSPLEASENDVPSDWTFSTTSYVWFSGLSGTVGVKGHKARVSLGFSDILSNMDASGMLTFQGHKGKQYFFFDGMYLD
;
A
#
# COMPACT_ATOMS: atom_id res chain seq x y z
N MET A 1 29.22 -2.46 10.50
CA MET A 1 28.13 -1.86 9.70
C MET A 1 27.45 -2.85 8.73
N LYS A 2 28.18 -3.74 8.03
CA LYS A 2 27.58 -4.70 7.08
C LYS A 2 26.75 -5.84 7.72
N ARG A 3 27.09 -6.26 8.94
CA ARG A 3 26.41 -7.39 9.62
C ARG A 3 25.07 -7.01 10.25
N THR A 4 24.97 -5.82 10.84
CA THR A 4 23.72 -5.28 11.41
C THR A 4 22.72 -4.90 10.31
N SER A 5 23.21 -4.35 9.19
CA SER A 5 22.38 -4.09 7.99
C SER A 5 21.82 -5.37 7.37
N ARG A 6 22.58 -6.47 7.34
CA ARG A 6 22.08 -7.78 6.87
C ARG A 6 21.01 -8.36 7.79
N ILE A 7 21.16 -8.21 9.11
CA ILE A 7 20.18 -8.70 10.09
C ILE A 7 18.88 -7.88 9.99
N PHE A 8 18.99 -6.56 9.86
CA PHE A 8 17.84 -5.67 9.68
C PHE A 8 17.11 -5.96 8.37
N LEU A 9 17.84 -6.19 7.28
CA LEU A 9 17.28 -6.56 5.98
C LEU A 9 16.60 -7.94 6.03
N SER A 10 17.18 -8.92 6.73
CA SER A 10 16.56 -10.24 6.93
C SER A 10 15.32 -10.19 7.83
N LEU A 11 15.29 -9.31 8.84
CA LEU A 11 14.11 -9.08 9.69
C LEU A 11 12.97 -8.42 8.90
N LEU A 12 13.29 -7.43 8.05
CA LEU A 12 12.33 -6.80 7.14
C LEU A 12 11.75 -7.81 6.14
N LEU A 13 12.58 -8.71 5.60
CA LEU A 13 12.17 -9.78 4.67
C LEU A 13 11.29 -10.85 5.34
N LEU A 14 11.50 -11.11 6.64
CA LEU A 14 10.67 -12.02 7.44
C LEU A 14 9.30 -11.43 7.79
N ILE A 15 9.21 -10.10 7.94
CA ILE A 15 7.95 -9.38 8.14
C ILE A 15 7.16 -9.26 6.82
N PHE A 16 7.87 -9.13 5.68
CA PHE A 16 7.29 -9.10 4.34
C PHE A 16 7.10 -10.47 3.69
N LEU A 17 7.44 -11.57 4.37
CA LEU A 17 7.06 -12.90 3.90
C LEU A 17 5.52 -12.92 3.91
N PRO A 18 4.85 -12.95 2.75
CA PRO A 18 3.42 -13.04 2.76
C PRO A 18 3.13 -14.41 3.37
N VAL A 19 2.42 -14.44 4.49
CA VAL A 19 1.52 -15.56 4.79
C VAL A 19 0.36 -15.49 3.78
N SER A 20 0.68 -15.48 2.49
CA SER A 20 -0.26 -15.70 1.41
C SER A 20 -0.22 -17.20 1.15
N GLY A 21 -0.92 -17.97 1.98
CA GLY A 21 -0.92 -19.42 1.81
C GLY A 21 -1.77 -20.25 2.76
N LEU A 22 -2.39 -19.68 3.79
CA LEU A 22 -3.36 -20.40 4.63
C LEU A 22 -4.63 -19.58 4.88
N SER A 23 -5.11 -18.89 3.85
CA SER A 23 -6.56 -18.75 3.72
C SER A 23 -7.03 -20.02 3.02
N PRO A 24 -8.00 -20.77 3.55
CA PRO A 24 -8.75 -21.70 2.71
C PRO A 24 -9.21 -20.90 1.50
N LEU A 25 -8.71 -21.23 0.32
CA LEU A 25 -9.35 -20.87 -0.93
C LEU A 25 -10.63 -21.72 -0.95
N GLU A 26 -11.62 -21.33 -0.15
CA GLU A 26 -12.98 -21.77 -0.34
C GLU A 26 -13.39 -21.13 -1.67
N ALA A 27 -13.16 -21.87 -2.76
CA ALA A 27 -13.80 -21.61 -4.03
C ALA A 27 -15.30 -21.79 -3.78
N SER A 28 -15.95 -20.72 -3.32
CA SER A 28 -17.40 -20.67 -3.19
C SER A 28 -17.97 -20.82 -4.59
N GLU A 29 -18.43 -22.03 -4.86
CA GLU A 29 -19.13 -22.45 -6.05
C GLU A 29 -20.36 -21.56 -6.25
N ASN A 30 -20.29 -20.65 -7.22
CA ASN A 30 -21.40 -20.04 -7.99
C ASN A 30 -22.77 -19.77 -7.32
N ASP A 31 -22.83 -19.55 -6.01
CA ASP A 31 -23.98 -18.94 -5.36
C ASP A 31 -23.67 -17.46 -5.16
N VAL A 32 -24.58 -16.58 -5.58
CA VAL A 32 -24.53 -15.17 -5.18
C VAL A 32 -24.49 -15.18 -3.66
N PRO A 33 -23.41 -14.71 -3.00
CA PRO A 33 -23.32 -14.79 -1.55
C PRO A 33 -24.54 -14.10 -0.97
N SER A 34 -25.37 -14.86 -0.26
CA SER A 34 -26.53 -14.31 0.43
C SER A 34 -26.08 -13.42 1.60
N ASP A 35 -24.82 -13.55 2.00
CA ASP A 35 -24.18 -12.87 3.11
C ASP A 35 -23.10 -11.88 2.66
N TRP A 36 -22.66 -11.04 3.60
CA TRP A 36 -21.63 -10.03 3.34
C TRP A 36 -20.26 -10.68 3.16
N THR A 37 -19.65 -10.46 1.99
CA THR A 37 -18.25 -10.82 1.72
C THR A 37 -17.38 -9.60 2.00
N PHE A 38 -16.31 -9.78 2.78
CA PHE A 38 -15.32 -8.73 3.05
C PHE A 38 -13.98 -9.13 2.44
N SER A 39 -13.30 -8.19 1.79
CA SER A 39 -11.95 -8.36 1.28
C SER A 39 -11.09 -7.17 1.69
N THR A 40 -9.86 -7.46 2.09
CA THR A 40 -8.86 -6.43 2.42
C THR A 40 -7.67 -6.64 1.51
N THR A 41 -7.28 -5.60 0.78
CA THR A 41 -6.13 -5.62 -0.12
C THR A 41 -5.15 -4.55 0.30
N SER A 42 -3.98 -4.97 0.77
CA SER A 42 -2.84 -4.09 0.99
C SER A 42 -2.04 -3.99 -0.31
N TYR A 43 -1.69 -2.79 -0.75
CA TYR A 43 -0.87 -2.58 -1.94
C TYR A 43 0.17 -1.49 -1.70
N VAL A 44 1.15 -1.40 -2.60
CA VAL A 44 2.20 -0.39 -2.54
C VAL A 44 2.16 0.39 -3.85
N TRP A 45 2.10 1.72 -3.76
CA TRP A 45 2.12 2.59 -4.93
C TRP A 45 3.41 3.41 -4.97
N PHE A 46 4.09 3.35 -6.10
CA PHE A 46 5.36 4.04 -6.33
C PHE A 46 5.07 5.40 -6.96
N SER A 47 4.84 6.44 -6.15
CA SER A 47 4.60 7.80 -6.66
C SER A 47 5.89 8.63 -6.73
N GLY A 48 5.97 9.54 -7.70
CA GLY A 48 7.06 10.51 -7.89
C GLY A 48 6.48 11.91 -8.05
N LEU A 49 7.18 12.95 -7.58
CA LEU A 49 6.72 14.34 -7.67
C LEU A 49 7.55 15.09 -8.70
N SER A 50 6.92 15.55 -9.78
CA SER A 50 7.56 16.45 -10.75
C SER A 50 6.67 17.66 -11.01
N GLY A 51 7.15 18.84 -10.67
CA GLY A 51 6.36 20.06 -10.76
C GLY A 51 7.19 21.32 -10.59
N THR A 52 6.56 22.46 -10.82
CA THR A 52 7.15 23.77 -10.50
C THR A 52 6.36 24.34 -9.34
N VAL A 53 6.98 24.44 -8.17
CA VAL A 53 6.39 25.09 -7.00
C VAL A 53 6.74 26.57 -7.03
N GLY A 54 5.88 27.42 -6.48
CA GLY A 54 6.22 28.83 -6.38
C GLY A 54 5.57 29.53 -5.19
N VAL A 55 6.29 30.51 -4.64
CA VAL A 55 5.84 31.35 -3.52
C VAL A 55 6.26 32.79 -3.79
N LYS A 56 5.34 33.75 -3.60
CA LYS A 56 5.60 35.19 -3.79
C LYS A 56 6.36 35.55 -5.09
N GLY A 57 6.02 34.90 -6.21
CA GLY A 57 6.64 35.17 -7.51
C GLY A 57 7.96 34.42 -7.79
N HIS A 58 8.52 33.73 -6.80
CA HIS A 58 9.64 32.81 -7.00
C HIS A 58 9.12 31.46 -7.45
N LYS A 59 9.77 30.85 -8.44
CA LYS A 59 9.45 29.52 -8.95
C LYS A 59 10.67 28.62 -8.80
N ALA A 60 10.47 27.42 -8.28
CA ALA A 60 11.49 26.38 -8.19
C ALA A 60 10.97 25.11 -8.88
N ARG A 61 11.83 24.50 -9.69
CA ARG A 61 11.56 23.18 -10.28
C ARG A 61 11.83 22.13 -9.19
N VAL A 62 10.83 21.33 -8.87
CA VAL A 62 10.94 20.18 -7.97
C VAL A 62 10.79 18.92 -8.80
N SER A 63 11.76 18.03 -8.70
CA SER A 63 11.74 16.71 -9.31
C SER A 63 12.29 15.73 -8.29
N LEU A 64 11.39 14.98 -7.66
CA LEU A 64 11.70 13.94 -6.68
C LEU A 64 11.29 12.60 -7.28
N GLY A 65 12.25 11.69 -7.41
CA GLY A 65 11.96 10.32 -7.78
C GLY A 65 11.32 9.57 -6.61
N PHE A 66 10.73 8.40 -6.90
CA PHE A 66 10.20 7.51 -5.87
C PHE A 66 11.25 7.18 -4.77
N SER A 67 12.50 6.95 -5.18
CA SER A 67 13.62 6.71 -4.25
C SER A 67 13.84 7.88 -3.30
N ASP A 68 13.72 9.10 -3.80
CA ASP A 68 13.94 10.31 -3.00
C ASP A 68 12.78 10.52 -2.02
N ILE A 69 11.56 10.16 -2.42
CA ILE A 69 10.38 10.21 -1.54
C ILE A 69 10.51 9.15 -0.44
N LEU A 70 10.73 7.88 -0.78
CA LEU A 70 10.89 6.81 0.21
C LEU A 70 12.04 7.05 1.19
N SER A 71 13.15 7.64 0.74
CA SER A 71 14.32 7.85 1.59
C SER A 71 14.14 9.00 2.58
N ASN A 72 13.17 9.89 2.34
CA ASN A 72 12.82 11.01 3.22
C ASN A 72 11.47 10.82 3.93
N MET A 73 10.81 9.68 3.72
CA MET A 73 9.48 9.37 4.24
C MET A 73 9.63 8.43 5.44
N ASP A 74 9.03 8.81 6.56
CA ASP A 74 9.11 8.05 7.80
C ASP A 74 8.13 6.87 7.80
N ALA A 75 6.95 7.04 7.17
CA ALA A 75 5.97 5.97 7.04
C ALA A 75 5.05 6.13 5.81
N SER A 76 4.81 5.02 5.11
CA SER A 76 3.71 4.91 4.14
C SER A 76 2.91 3.64 4.33
N GLY A 77 1.60 3.72 4.12
CA GLY A 77 0.74 2.56 4.06
C GLY A 77 -0.45 2.82 3.14
N MET A 78 -0.82 1.81 2.37
CA MET A 78 -2.03 1.82 1.55
C MET A 78 -2.83 0.55 1.80
N LEU A 79 -4.11 0.74 2.08
CA LEU A 79 -5.01 -0.35 2.43
C LEU A 79 -6.39 -0.09 1.85
N THR A 80 -6.84 -1.05 1.06
CA THR A 80 -8.20 -1.10 0.55
C THR A 80 -9.00 -2.09 1.37
N PHE A 81 -10.18 -1.68 1.80
CA PHE A 81 -11.19 -2.53 2.43
C PHE A 81 -12.48 -2.45 1.61
N GLN A 82 -12.95 -3.61 1.15
CA GLN A 82 -14.17 -3.70 0.38
C GLN A 82 -15.11 -4.71 1.02
N GLY A 83 -16.40 -4.42 1.00
CA GLY A 83 -17.42 -5.39 1.34
C GLY A 83 -18.58 -5.34 0.36
N HIS A 84 -19.12 -6.49 0.03
CA HIS A 84 -20.25 -6.59 -0.88
C HIS A 84 -21.22 -7.69 -0.51
N LYS A 85 -22.49 -7.47 -0.85
CA LYS A 85 -23.58 -8.44 -0.74
C LYS A 85 -24.52 -8.25 -1.93
N GLY A 86 -24.52 -9.20 -2.86
CA GLY A 86 -25.26 -9.08 -4.12
C GLY A 86 -24.91 -7.79 -4.88
N LYS A 87 -25.87 -6.85 -4.98
CA LYS A 87 -25.72 -5.55 -5.66
C LYS A 87 -25.29 -4.40 -4.74
N GLN A 88 -25.16 -4.64 -3.44
CA GLN A 88 -24.72 -3.63 -2.47
C GLN A 88 -23.22 -3.75 -2.26
N TYR A 89 -22.52 -2.62 -2.40
CA TYR A 89 -21.06 -2.55 -2.28
C TYR A 89 -20.70 -1.36 -1.40
N PHE A 90 -19.68 -1.54 -0.57
CA PHE A 90 -18.96 -0.43 0.04
C PHE A 90 -17.46 -0.64 -0.17
N PHE A 91 -16.77 0.46 -0.35
CA PHE A 91 -15.35 0.48 -0.68
C PHE A 91 -14.71 1.60 0.11
N PHE A 92 -13.63 1.27 0.80
CA PHE A 92 -12.80 2.20 1.55
C PHE A 92 -11.36 2.02 1.07
N ASP A 93 -10.75 3.11 0.64
CA ASP A 93 -9.34 3.13 0.27
C ASP A 93 -8.64 4.19 1.12
N GLY A 94 -7.67 3.73 1.91
CA GLY A 94 -6.88 4.56 2.79
C GLY A 94 -5.44 4.62 2.31
N MET A 95 -4.91 5.85 2.22
CA MET A 95 -3.51 6.12 1.94
C MET A 95 -2.95 7.05 3.00
N TYR A 96 -1.80 6.69 3.56
CA TYR A 96 -1.02 7.50 4.49
C TYR A 96 0.39 7.70 3.93
N LEU A 97 0.86 8.95 3.95
CA LEU A 97 2.18 9.40 3.49
C LEU A 97 2.65 10.48 4.47
N ASP A 98 3.76 10.20 5.17
CA ASP A 98 4.44 11.10 6.13
C ASP A 98 5.95 11.09 5.89
#